data_AF-A0A1I7TUD1-F1
#
_entry.id   AF-A0A1I7TUD1-F1
#
_cell.length_a   1.000
_cell.length_b   1.000
_cell.length_c   1.000
_cell.angle_alpha   90.00
_cell.angle_beta   90.00
_cell.angle_gamma   90.00
#
_symmetry.space_group_name_H-M   'P 1'
#
loop_
_entity.id
_entity.type
_entity.pdbx_description
1 polymer ?
#
loop_
_entity_poly.entity_id
_entity_poly.type
_entity_poly.pdbx_seq_one_letter_code
_entity_poly.pdbx_strand_id
1 'polypeptide(L)'
;MLGNGKMADGRTESSIMKKGTVEEENEKPSVETLIRLLRELDELLTEMGKLSPKLAESFMASFDQTENNSWFHSICNFLGFTETRYSYSSEREFMKKCIQEYKKMLDGQDPLVTYRGGKTRYSKLDLQKCSVEQKPSGEYVATDIDPKEIEKAEKKKEKNRKTRENKKMKKKMEGKKEEAKEDEEDENGFQVETVDEE
;
A
#
# COMPACT_ATOMS: atom_id res chain seq x y z
N MET A 1 -41.93 0.72 91.81
CA MET A 1 -41.17 1.88 91.31
C MET A 1 -41.11 1.77 89.80
N LEU A 2 -41.52 2.84 89.12
CA LEU A 2 -41.68 2.96 87.67
C LEU A 2 -40.32 3.18 87.01
N GLY A 3 -40.06 2.51 85.90
CA GLY A 3 -38.86 2.70 85.07
C GLY A 3 -39.20 2.55 83.60
N ASN A 4 -39.73 3.63 83.01
CA ASN A 4 -40.01 3.76 81.58
C ASN A 4 -38.71 3.97 80.79
N GLY A 5 -38.29 2.98 80.02
CA GLY A 5 -37.24 3.13 79.00
C GLY A 5 -37.86 3.40 77.63
N LYS A 6 -37.85 4.67 77.21
CA LYS A 6 -38.17 5.12 75.84
C LYS A 6 -37.16 4.52 74.85
N MET A 7 -37.61 3.71 73.91
CA MET A 7 -36.82 3.40 72.71
C MET A 7 -37.08 4.48 71.66
N ALA A 8 -36.01 5.09 71.16
CA ALA A 8 -36.02 6.11 70.13
C ALA A 8 -36.02 5.43 68.75
N ASP A 9 -37.06 5.69 67.96
CA ASP A 9 -37.14 5.29 66.57
C ASP A 9 -36.18 6.15 65.73
N GLY A 10 -34.97 5.64 65.54
CA GLY A 10 -34.01 6.17 64.58
C GLY A 10 -34.43 5.83 63.15
N ARG A 11 -35.30 6.66 62.57
CA ARG A 11 -35.68 6.60 61.14
C ARG A 11 -34.47 7.03 60.29
N THR A 12 -33.71 6.06 59.81
CA THR A 12 -32.65 6.27 58.83
C THR A 12 -33.29 6.36 57.45
N GLU A 13 -33.35 7.58 56.91
CA GLU A 13 -33.72 7.84 55.51
C GLU A 13 -32.64 7.25 54.59
N SER A 14 -32.88 6.01 54.18
CA SER A 14 -32.12 5.36 53.11
C SER A 14 -32.51 6.05 51.81
N SER A 15 -31.70 7.03 51.39
CA SER A 15 -31.76 7.64 50.07
C SER A 15 -31.45 6.58 49.03
N ILE A 16 -32.51 5.97 48.48
CA ILE A 16 -32.45 5.06 47.33
C ILE A 16 -32.11 5.93 46.13
N MET A 17 -30.82 6.11 45.87
CA MET A 17 -30.35 6.57 44.57
C MET A 17 -30.75 5.51 43.54
N LYS A 18 -31.80 5.81 42.76
CA LYS A 18 -32.13 5.08 41.54
C LYS A 18 -30.88 5.08 40.66
N LYS A 19 -30.16 3.96 40.63
CA LYS A 19 -29.22 3.65 39.56
C LYS A 19 -30.05 3.55 38.28
N GLY A 20 -30.11 4.66 37.54
CA GLY A 20 -30.50 4.62 36.15
C GLY A 20 -29.48 3.75 35.43
N THR A 21 -29.88 2.54 35.08
CA THR A 21 -29.23 1.77 34.03
C THR A 21 -29.37 2.58 32.76
N VAL A 22 -28.36 3.38 32.46
CA VAL A 22 -28.13 3.87 31.10
C VAL A 22 -27.73 2.63 30.33
N GLU A 23 -28.70 1.98 29.68
CA GLU A 23 -28.43 1.06 28.59
C GLU A 23 -27.82 1.93 27.48
N GLU A 24 -26.51 2.12 27.57
CA GLU A 24 -25.71 2.68 26.49
C GLU A 24 -25.80 1.65 25.36
N GLU A 25 -26.76 1.87 24.47
CA GLU A 25 -26.89 1.13 23.22
C GLU A 25 -25.57 1.28 22.48
N ASN A 26 -24.70 0.28 22.66
CA ASN A 26 -23.42 0.18 21.99
C ASN A 26 -23.73 -0.14 20.52
N GLU A 27 -24.07 0.91 19.79
CA GLU A 27 -24.44 0.84 18.39
C GLU A 27 -23.23 0.29 17.63
N LYS A 28 -23.37 -0.95 17.17
CA LYS A 28 -22.27 -1.65 16.49
C LYS A 28 -21.85 -0.81 15.29
N PRO A 29 -20.57 -0.46 15.14
CA PRO A 29 -20.11 0.31 14.00
C PRO A 29 -20.48 -0.43 12.72
N SER A 30 -21.02 0.30 11.75
CA SER A 30 -21.42 -0.28 10.47
C SER A 30 -20.19 -0.83 9.75
N VAL A 31 -20.40 -1.79 8.84
CA VAL A 31 -19.33 -2.34 7.98
C VAL A 31 -18.61 -1.23 7.22
N GLU A 32 -19.34 -0.20 6.79
CA GLU A 32 -18.78 0.95 6.10
C GLU A 32 -17.87 1.77 7.03
N THR A 33 -18.26 1.91 8.30
CA THR A 33 -17.43 2.58 9.31
C THR A 33 -16.10 1.85 9.51
N LEU A 34 -16.13 0.52 9.57
CA LEU A 34 -14.91 -0.29 9.72
C LEU A 34 -14.02 -0.26 8.48
N ILE A 35 -14.61 -0.33 7.28
CA ILE A 35 -13.86 -0.18 6.02
C ILE A 35 -13.20 1.20 5.96
N ARG A 36 -13.91 2.26 6.38
CA ARG A 36 -13.35 3.61 6.45
C ARG A 36 -12.17 3.68 7.42
N LEU A 37 -12.32 3.13 8.63
CA LEU A 37 -11.24 3.10 9.62
C LEU A 37 -10.01 2.32 9.12
N LEU A 38 -10.21 1.22 8.40
CA LEU A 38 -9.11 0.46 7.80
C LEU A 38 -8.36 1.26 6.73
N ARG A 39 -9.07 2.07 5.93
CA ARG A 39 -8.43 2.96 4.95
C ARG A 39 -7.68 4.11 5.61
N GLU A 40 -8.28 4.73 6.63
CA GLU A 40 -7.61 5.78 7.41
C GLU A 40 -6.34 5.24 8.08
N LEU A 41 -6.36 4.00 8.58
CA LEU A 41 -5.18 3.34 9.13
C LEU A 41 -4.10 3.10 8.07
N ASP A 42 -4.48 2.68 6.85
CA ASP A 42 -3.57 2.43 5.73
C ASP A 42 -2.89 3.73 5.24
N GLU A 43 -3.66 4.82 5.15
CA GLU A 43 -3.13 6.16 4.85
C GLU A 43 -2.16 6.64 5.94
N LEU A 44 -2.50 6.41 7.21
CA LEU A 44 -1.67 6.80 8.34
C LEU A 44 -0.35 6.00 8.38
N LEU A 45 -0.41 4.69 8.10
CA LEU A 45 0.78 3.85 7.93
C LEU A 45 1.65 4.31 6.75
N THR A 46 1.02 4.71 5.65
CA THR A 46 1.72 5.26 4.47
C THR A 46 2.42 6.58 4.80
N GLU A 47 1.77 7.49 5.51
CA GLU A 47 2.36 8.77 5.95
C GLU A 47 3.49 8.56 6.97
N MET A 48 3.33 7.63 7.92
CA MET A 48 4.42 7.25 8.84
C MET A 48 5.64 6.68 8.08
N GLY A 49 5.39 5.92 7.01
CA GLY A 49 6.43 5.44 6.08
C GLY A 49 7.25 6.56 5.44
N LYS A 50 6.61 7.70 5.14
CA LYS A 50 7.28 8.89 4.56
C LYS A 50 8.07 9.66 5.61
N LEU A 51 7.55 9.75 6.84
CA LEU A 51 8.14 10.56 7.92
C LEU A 51 9.42 9.95 8.50
N SER A 52 9.52 8.62 8.56
CA SER A 52 10.75 7.96 9.01
C SER A 52 10.84 6.54 8.44
N PRO A 53 11.60 6.36 7.34
CA PRO A 53 11.83 5.05 6.74
C PRO A 53 12.41 4.05 7.74
N LYS A 54 13.25 4.52 8.68
CA LYS A 54 13.82 3.67 9.74
C LYS A 54 12.79 3.23 10.78
N LEU A 55 11.82 4.09 11.11
CA LEU A 55 10.74 3.73 12.03
C LEU A 55 9.80 2.73 11.35
N ALA A 56 9.45 2.98 10.09
CA ALA A 56 8.65 2.06 9.28
C ALA A 56 9.36 0.73 9.04
N GLU A 57 10.67 0.73 8.77
CA GLU A 57 11.48 -0.49 8.71
C GLU A 57 11.52 -1.22 10.04
N SER A 58 11.67 -0.54 11.18
CA SER A 58 11.64 -1.21 12.50
C SER A 58 10.26 -1.77 12.84
N PHE A 59 9.20 -1.04 12.46
CA PHE A 59 7.81 -1.42 12.63
C PHE A 59 7.51 -2.65 11.75
N MET A 60 7.78 -2.58 10.44
CA MET A 60 7.65 -3.68 9.47
C MET A 60 8.56 -4.87 9.78
N ALA A 61 9.77 -4.66 10.28
CA ALA A 61 10.65 -5.74 10.73
C ALA A 61 10.11 -6.47 11.97
N SER A 62 9.37 -5.79 12.84
CA SER A 62 8.63 -6.45 13.93
C SER A 62 7.45 -7.29 13.41
N PHE A 63 6.93 -6.98 12.21
CA PHE A 63 5.84 -7.73 11.56
C PHE A 63 6.32 -8.95 10.76
N ASP A 64 7.52 -8.92 10.17
CA ASP A 64 8.04 -9.98 9.28
C ASP A 64 8.58 -11.21 10.06
N GLN A 65 8.87 -11.10 11.37
CA GLN A 65 9.54 -12.17 12.13
C GLN A 65 8.65 -13.35 12.57
N THR A 66 7.38 -13.39 12.18
CA THR A 66 6.45 -14.43 12.67
C THR A 66 5.63 -14.99 11.53
N GLU A 67 6.15 -16.07 10.94
CA GLU A 67 5.64 -16.80 9.76
C GLU A 67 4.20 -17.35 9.90
N ASN A 68 3.53 -17.14 11.04
CA ASN A 68 2.15 -17.55 11.27
C ASN A 68 1.31 -16.37 11.80
N ASN A 69 0.51 -15.73 10.93
CA ASN A 69 -0.63 -14.85 11.29
C ASN A 69 -0.38 -13.65 12.23
N SER A 70 0.87 -13.25 12.46
CA SER A 70 1.20 -12.33 13.56
C SER A 70 0.93 -10.87 13.28
N TRP A 71 1.03 -10.38 12.03
CA TRP A 71 0.83 -8.95 11.81
C TRP A 71 -0.61 -8.52 12.06
N PHE A 72 -1.57 -9.34 11.64
CA PHE A 72 -2.97 -9.15 11.98
C PHE A 72 -3.16 -9.26 13.49
N HIS A 73 -2.58 -10.27 14.15
CA HIS A 73 -2.63 -10.38 15.62
C HIS A 73 -1.95 -9.22 16.36
N SER A 74 -0.91 -8.62 15.79
CA SER A 74 -0.12 -7.55 16.40
C SER A 74 -0.81 -6.21 16.21
N ILE A 75 -1.38 -5.95 15.03
CA ILE A 75 -2.28 -4.81 14.80
C ILE A 75 -3.54 -4.98 15.65
N CYS A 76 -4.12 -6.18 15.69
CA CYS A 76 -5.26 -6.47 16.54
C CYS A 76 -4.90 -6.27 18.02
N ASN A 77 -3.78 -6.78 18.53
CA ASN A 77 -3.34 -6.53 19.90
C ASN A 77 -3.08 -5.05 20.16
N PHE A 78 -2.43 -4.34 19.24
CA PHE A 78 -2.14 -2.91 19.35
C PHE A 78 -3.42 -2.07 19.39
N LEU A 79 -4.40 -2.39 18.55
CA LEU A 79 -5.74 -1.78 18.55
C LEU A 79 -6.64 -2.32 19.67
N GLY A 80 -6.15 -3.26 20.48
CA GLY A 80 -6.90 -3.87 21.58
C GLY A 80 -7.96 -4.91 21.16
N PHE A 81 -7.97 -5.35 19.90
CA PHE A 81 -8.70 -6.51 19.38
C PHE A 81 -8.04 -7.83 19.80
N THR A 82 -7.96 -8.10 21.09
CA THR A 82 -7.57 -9.43 21.59
C THR A 82 -8.74 -10.41 21.41
N GLU A 83 -8.45 -11.67 21.06
CA GLU A 83 -9.47 -12.73 20.90
C GLU A 83 -10.30 -12.95 22.18
N THR A 84 -9.75 -12.54 23.33
CA THR A 84 -10.38 -12.58 24.66
C THR A 84 -11.37 -11.44 24.93
N ARG A 85 -11.40 -10.36 24.13
CA ARG A 85 -12.38 -9.27 24.29
C ARG A 85 -13.72 -9.52 23.61
N TYR A 86 -13.76 -10.41 22.62
CA TYR A 86 -15.01 -10.77 21.94
C TYR A 86 -15.72 -11.87 22.73
N SER A 87 -16.34 -11.47 23.83
CA SER A 87 -17.15 -12.33 24.68
C SER A 87 -18.37 -12.89 23.92
N TYR A 88 -18.81 -12.19 22.87
CA TYR A 88 -20.01 -12.54 22.11
C TYR A 88 -19.70 -13.29 20.81
N SER A 89 -20.40 -14.41 20.60
CA SER A 89 -20.27 -15.25 19.39
C SER A 89 -20.44 -14.46 18.10
N SER A 90 -21.37 -13.49 18.07
CA SER A 90 -21.66 -12.68 16.89
C SER A 90 -20.48 -11.81 16.44
N GLU A 91 -19.65 -11.33 17.37
CA GLU A 91 -18.51 -10.47 17.03
C GLU A 91 -17.36 -11.30 16.45
N ARG A 92 -17.17 -12.53 16.95
CA ARG A 92 -16.19 -13.48 16.38
C ARG A 92 -16.57 -13.88 14.96
N GLU A 93 -17.85 -14.14 14.71
CA GLU A 93 -18.34 -14.45 13.35
C GLU A 93 -18.13 -13.28 12.40
N PHE A 94 -18.44 -12.07 12.85
CA PHE A 94 -18.22 -10.86 12.09
C PHE A 94 -16.73 -10.66 11.74
N MET A 95 -15.84 -10.78 12.72
CA MET A 95 -14.39 -10.66 12.50
C MET A 95 -13.86 -11.74 11.56
N LYS A 96 -14.33 -12.99 11.68
CA LYS A 96 -14.01 -14.07 10.74
C LYS A 96 -14.42 -13.70 9.30
N LYS A 97 -15.58 -13.09 9.12
CA LYS A 97 -16.06 -12.63 7.81
C LYS A 97 -15.17 -11.51 7.25
N CYS A 98 -14.79 -10.53 8.08
CA CYS A 98 -13.86 -9.46 7.67
C CYS A 98 -12.49 -10.02 7.25
N ILE A 99 -11.93 -10.95 8.03
CA ILE A 99 -10.65 -11.60 7.70
C ILE A 99 -10.76 -12.37 6.38
N GLN A 100 -11.87 -13.08 6.15
CA GLN A 100 -12.09 -13.81 4.91
C GLN A 100 -12.16 -12.87 3.69
N GLU A 101 -12.88 -11.75 3.77
CA GLU A 101 -12.94 -10.81 2.63
C GLU A 101 -11.61 -10.10 2.39
N TYR A 102 -10.88 -9.77 3.44
CA TYR A 102 -9.54 -9.23 3.28
C TYR A 102 -8.60 -10.23 2.60
N LYS A 103 -8.66 -11.52 2.98
CA LYS A 103 -7.90 -12.59 2.31
C LYS A 103 -8.25 -12.70 0.83
N LYS A 104 -9.54 -12.67 0.47
CA LYS A 104 -9.95 -12.69 -0.95
C LYS A 104 -9.43 -11.48 -1.73
N MET A 105 -9.49 -10.29 -1.13
CA MET A 105 -8.98 -9.08 -1.74
C MET A 105 -7.46 -9.16 -1.97
N LEU A 106 -6.72 -9.62 -0.96
CA LEU A 106 -5.28 -9.86 -1.07
C LEU A 106 -4.97 -10.91 -2.14
N ASP A 107 -5.69 -12.02 -2.18
CA ASP A 107 -5.45 -13.07 -3.18
C ASP A 107 -5.77 -12.61 -4.61
N GLY A 108 -6.67 -11.64 -4.79
CA GLY A 108 -6.94 -11.02 -6.08
C GLY A 108 -5.89 -10.01 -6.53
N GLN A 109 -5.31 -9.24 -5.60
CA GLN A 109 -4.32 -8.20 -5.91
C GLN A 109 -2.88 -8.74 -5.94
N ASP A 110 -2.55 -9.63 -5.00
CA ASP A 110 -1.23 -10.18 -4.77
C ASP A 110 -1.33 -11.69 -4.49
N PRO A 111 -1.59 -12.50 -5.53
CA PRO A 111 -1.86 -13.92 -5.36
C PRO A 111 -0.68 -14.68 -4.74
N LEU A 112 -0.98 -15.80 -4.08
CA LEU A 112 0.03 -16.75 -3.65
C LEU A 112 0.58 -17.52 -4.86
N VAL A 113 1.90 -17.52 -4.99
CA VAL A 113 2.65 -18.19 -6.05
C VAL A 113 3.48 -19.30 -5.43
N THR A 114 3.48 -20.47 -6.04
CA THR A 114 4.35 -21.57 -5.64
C THR A 114 5.73 -21.39 -6.28
N TYR A 115 6.78 -21.33 -5.47
CA TYR A 115 8.16 -21.11 -5.91
C TYR A 115 9.12 -21.98 -5.11
N ARG A 116 9.93 -22.81 -5.79
CA ARG A 116 10.91 -23.74 -5.19
C ARG A 116 10.36 -24.62 -4.06
N GLY A 117 9.10 -25.05 -4.18
CA GLY A 117 8.41 -25.89 -3.19
C GLY A 117 7.79 -25.11 -2.01
N GLY A 118 8.04 -23.80 -1.90
CA GLY A 118 7.36 -22.91 -0.96
C GLY A 118 6.23 -22.12 -1.60
N LYS A 119 5.40 -21.46 -0.77
CA LYS A 119 4.43 -20.45 -1.22
C LYS A 119 4.94 -19.07 -0.83
N THR A 120 4.94 -18.15 -1.78
CA THR A 120 5.29 -16.74 -1.56
C THR A 120 4.25 -15.85 -2.24
N ARG A 121 4.17 -14.58 -1.84
CA ARG A 121 3.34 -13.59 -2.53
C ARG A 121 4.00 -13.16 -3.85
N TYR A 122 3.19 -12.87 -4.86
CA TYR A 122 3.65 -12.43 -6.17
C TYR A 122 4.54 -11.17 -6.07
N SER A 123 4.14 -10.22 -5.23
CA SER A 123 4.87 -8.97 -4.97
C SER A 123 6.29 -9.16 -4.40
N LYS A 124 6.56 -10.30 -3.76
CA LYS A 124 7.86 -10.63 -3.17
C LYS A 124 8.79 -11.35 -4.17
N LEU A 125 8.32 -11.71 -5.36
CA LEU A 125 9.14 -12.36 -6.37
C LEU A 125 9.98 -11.35 -7.17
N ASP A 126 11.23 -11.74 -7.44
CA ASP A 126 12.09 -11.03 -8.38
C ASP A 126 11.73 -11.44 -9.82
N LEU A 127 10.81 -10.69 -10.44
CA LEU A 127 10.31 -10.93 -11.80
C LEU A 127 11.39 -10.77 -12.88
N GLN A 128 12.59 -10.28 -12.55
CA GLN A 128 13.71 -10.28 -13.49
C GLN A 128 14.40 -11.65 -13.57
N LYS A 129 14.32 -12.43 -12.50
CA LYS A 129 14.95 -13.75 -12.37
C LYS A 129 13.97 -14.90 -12.48
N CYS A 130 12.68 -14.62 -12.29
CA CYS A 130 11.63 -15.63 -12.29
C CYS A 130 10.57 -15.30 -13.34
N SER A 131 10.07 -16.31 -14.03
CA SER A 131 8.83 -16.24 -14.81
C SER A 131 7.69 -16.81 -13.97
N VAL A 132 6.50 -16.24 -14.09
CA VAL A 132 5.29 -16.72 -13.42
C VAL A 132 4.29 -17.17 -14.46
N GLU A 133 3.78 -18.38 -14.31
CA GLU A 133 2.75 -18.96 -15.18
C GLU A 133 1.52 -19.34 -14.34
N GLN A 134 0.33 -19.08 -14.87
CA GLN A 134 -0.91 -19.53 -14.26
C GLN A 134 -1.31 -20.88 -14.88
N LYS A 135 -1.40 -21.90 -14.03
CA LYS A 135 -1.84 -23.24 -14.45
C LYS A 135 -3.35 -23.26 -14.75
N PRO A 136 -3.84 -24.26 -15.52
CA PRO A 136 -5.28 -24.46 -15.73
C PRO A 136 -6.08 -24.68 -14.44
N SER A 137 -5.43 -25.11 -13.35
CA SER A 137 -6.03 -25.20 -12.03
C SER A 137 -6.31 -23.84 -11.38
N GLY A 138 -5.81 -22.74 -11.95
CA GLY A 138 -5.84 -21.40 -11.38
C GLY A 138 -4.64 -21.07 -10.49
N GLU A 139 -3.77 -22.04 -10.19
CA GLU A 139 -2.58 -21.83 -9.36
C GLU A 139 -1.47 -21.09 -10.12
N TYR A 140 -0.86 -20.11 -9.47
CA TYR A 140 0.33 -19.43 -9.98
C TYR A 140 1.59 -20.20 -9.57
N VAL A 141 2.47 -20.48 -10.52
CA VAL A 141 3.75 -21.14 -10.29
C VAL A 141 4.87 -20.29 -10.88
N ALA A 142 5.89 -20.05 -10.07
CA ALA A 142 7.09 -19.36 -10.50
C ALA A 142 8.21 -20.36 -10.80
N THR A 143 8.94 -20.10 -11.88
CA THR A 143 10.12 -20.86 -12.30
C THR A 143 11.30 -19.91 -12.48
N ASP A 144 12.50 -20.37 -12.08
CA ASP A 144 13.74 -19.66 -12.35
C ASP A 144 13.96 -19.55 -13.87
N ILE A 145 14.30 -18.35 -14.34
CA ILE A 145 14.70 -18.13 -15.73
C ILE A 145 16.17 -18.50 -15.85
N ASP A 146 16.51 -19.30 -16.86
CA ASP A 146 17.90 -19.68 -17.12
C ASP A 146 18.78 -18.42 -17.33
N PRO A 147 19.92 -18.29 -16.63
CA PRO A 147 20.78 -17.11 -16.75
C PRO A 147 21.23 -16.80 -18.18
N LYS A 148 21.36 -17.85 -19.00
CA LYS A 148 21.72 -17.72 -20.43
C LYS A 148 20.61 -17.06 -21.25
N GLU A 149 19.35 -17.24 -20.88
CA GLU A 149 18.22 -16.58 -21.54
C GLU A 149 18.11 -15.12 -21.15
N ILE A 150 18.35 -14.81 -19.86
CA ILE A 150 18.45 -13.43 -19.36
C ILE A 150 19.54 -12.67 -20.12
N GLU A 151 20.75 -13.24 -20.24
CA GLU A 151 21.86 -12.60 -20.94
C GLU A 151 21.55 -12.36 -22.44
N LYS A 152 20.89 -13.31 -23.10
CA LYS A 152 20.45 -13.13 -24.50
C LYS A 152 19.42 -12.00 -24.63
N ALA A 153 18.47 -11.91 -23.70
CA ALA A 153 17.46 -10.86 -23.70
C ALA A 153 18.08 -9.47 -23.45
N GLU A 154 19.03 -9.36 -22.53
CA GLU A 154 19.77 -8.12 -22.27
C GLU A 154 20.63 -7.70 -23.46
N LYS A 155 21.39 -8.63 -24.06
CA LYS A 155 22.17 -8.34 -25.27
C LYS A 155 21.28 -7.84 -26.41
N LYS A 156 20.06 -8.35 -26.55
CA LYS A 156 19.09 -7.87 -27.55
C LYS A 156 18.57 -6.47 -27.22
N LYS A 157 18.25 -6.18 -25.95
CA LYS A 157 17.84 -4.83 -25.50
C LYS A 157 18.95 -3.80 -25.72
N GLU A 158 20.19 -4.14 -25.40
CA GLU A 158 21.34 -3.27 -25.58
C GLU A 158 21.62 -2.98 -27.06
N LYS A 159 21.56 -4.01 -27.91
CA LYS A 159 21.63 -3.81 -29.37
C LYS A 159 20.56 -2.84 -29.86
N ASN A 160 19.30 -3.03 -29.45
CA ASN A 160 18.21 -2.13 -29.84
C ASN A 160 18.41 -0.70 -29.36
N ARG A 161 18.97 -0.49 -28.15
CA ARG A 161 19.29 0.84 -27.62
C ARG A 161 20.33 1.55 -28.49
N LYS A 162 21.43 0.86 -28.82
CA LYS A 162 22.49 1.41 -29.69
C LYS A 162 21.97 1.76 -31.08
N THR A 163 21.12 0.91 -31.68
CA THR A 163 20.52 1.20 -32.99
C THR A 163 19.64 2.45 -32.93
N ARG A 164 18.86 2.62 -31.85
CA ARG A 164 18.00 3.79 -31.63
C ARG A 164 18.81 5.08 -31.44
N GLU A 165 19.90 5.02 -30.68
CA GLU A 165 20.80 6.16 -30.47
C GLU A 165 21.51 6.56 -31.77
N ASN A 166 22.06 5.60 -32.53
CA ASN A 166 22.69 5.87 -33.82
C ASN A 166 21.72 6.47 -34.83
N LYS A 167 20.48 5.97 -34.89
CA LYS A 167 19.43 6.54 -35.76
C LYS A 167 19.10 7.99 -35.36
N LYS A 168 19.08 8.30 -34.07
CA LYS A 168 18.85 9.66 -33.55
C LYS A 168 20.01 10.61 -33.89
N MET A 169 21.25 10.16 -33.80
CA MET A 169 22.43 10.95 -34.18
C MET A 169 22.50 11.20 -35.69
N LYS A 170 22.24 10.17 -36.51
CA LYS A 170 22.23 10.31 -37.97
C LYS A 170 21.19 11.34 -38.44
N LYS A 171 19.97 11.29 -37.89
CA LYS A 171 18.91 12.27 -38.20
C LYS A 171 19.30 13.71 -37.84
N LYS A 172 20.02 13.91 -36.72
CA LYS A 172 20.51 15.25 -36.33
C LYS A 172 21.62 15.78 -37.24
N MET A 173 22.49 14.91 -37.76
CA MET A 173 23.53 15.33 -38.70
C MET A 173 22.96 15.67 -40.08
N GLU A 174 21.94 14.95 -40.54
CA GLU A 174 21.26 15.25 -41.82
C GLU A 174 20.47 16.57 -41.75
N GLY A 175 19.74 16.83 -40.67
CA GLY A 175 19.00 18.11 -40.51
C GLY A 175 19.90 19.36 -40.43
N LYS A 176 21.10 19.26 -39.82
CA LYS A 176 22.06 20.38 -39.79
C LYS A 176 22.71 20.69 -41.15
N LYS A 177 22.62 19.78 -42.11
CA LYS A 177 23.19 19.98 -43.46
C LYS A 177 22.22 20.71 -44.40
N GLU A 178 20.93 20.72 -44.09
CA GLU A 178 19.92 21.46 -44.85
C GLU A 178 19.82 22.92 -44.39
N GLU A 179 19.89 23.21 -43.09
CA GLU A 179 19.90 24.60 -42.57
C GLU A 179 21.14 25.40 -43.02
N ALA A 180 22.29 24.76 -43.23
CA ALA A 180 23.51 25.44 -43.68
C ALA A 180 23.54 25.79 -45.18
N LYS A 181 22.46 25.53 -45.93
CA LYS A 181 22.35 25.86 -47.36
C LYS A 181 21.35 26.97 -47.67
N GLU A 182 20.55 27.42 -46.71
CA GLU A 182 19.61 28.53 -46.91
C GLU A 182 20.18 29.91 -46.56
N ASP A 183 21.37 29.99 -45.93
CA ASP A 183 21.98 31.26 -45.51
C ASP A 183 23.02 31.84 -46.52
N GLU A 184 23.17 31.29 -47.73
CA GLU A 184 24.14 31.77 -48.74
C GLU A 184 23.53 32.57 -49.92
N GLU A 185 22.23 32.91 -49.92
CA GLU A 185 21.57 33.59 -51.06
C GLU A 185 21.07 35.03 -50.80
N ASP A 186 21.55 35.75 -49.78
CA ASP A 186 21.05 37.12 -49.46
C ASP A 186 22.14 38.23 -49.32
N GLU A 187 23.25 38.13 -50.07
CA GLU A 187 24.22 39.24 -50.22
C GLU A 187 24.19 39.85 -51.63
N ASN A 188 23.08 40.48 -52.03
CA ASN A 188 23.12 41.42 -53.16
C ASN A 188 22.02 42.49 -53.07
N GLY A 189 22.40 43.71 -52.72
CA GLY A 189 21.61 44.89 -53.09
C GLY A 189 21.39 45.94 -52.00
N PHE A 190 22.46 46.59 -51.52
CA PHE A 190 22.32 47.92 -50.91
C PHE A 190 23.16 48.92 -51.71
N GLN A 191 22.54 49.56 -52.70
CA GLN A 191 23.10 50.73 -53.39
C GLN A 191 22.73 51.99 -52.60
N VAL A 192 23.73 52.70 -52.12
CA VAL A 192 23.59 54.02 -51.49
C VAL A 192 23.76 55.07 -52.58
N GLU A 193 22.67 55.75 -52.92
CA GLU A 193 22.70 57.00 -53.69
C GLU A 193 23.23 58.12 -52.79
N THR A 194 24.40 58.66 -53.13
CA THR A 194 24.90 59.91 -52.56
C THR A 194 24.25 61.08 -53.28
N VAL A 195 23.52 61.90 -52.54
CA VAL A 195 22.99 63.19 -53.00
C VAL A 195 24.03 64.25 -52.66
N ASP A 196 24.61 64.87 -53.69
CA ASP A 196 25.41 66.08 -53.56
C ASP A 196 24.46 67.29 -53.38
N GLU A 197 24.61 68.00 -52.26
CA GLU A 197 23.99 69.31 -52.03
C GLU A 197 24.87 70.41 -52.63
N GLU A 198 24.29 71.24 -53.49
CA GLU A 198 24.86 72.50 -54.02
C GLU A 198 24.12 73.71 -53.44
#